data_AF-A0A2V9TRK3-F1
#
_entry.id   AF-A0A2V9TRK3-F1
#
_cell.length_a   1.000
_cell.length_b   1.000
_cell.length_c   1.000
_cell.angle_alpha   90.00
_cell.angle_beta   90.00
_cell.angle_gamma   90.00
#
_symmetry.space_group_name_H-M   'P 1'
#
loop_
_entity.id
_entity.type
_entity.pdbx_description
1 polymer ?
#
loop_
_entity_poly.entity_id
_entity_poly.type
_entity_poly.pdbx_seq_one_letter_code
_entity_poly.pdbx_strand_id
1 'polypeptide(L)' 'MSEVSAAWLDTLNREVVRCTRCPRLVVYREQVAREKRRAYRGCEYWGRPVPGFGD' A
#
# COMPACT_ATOMS: atom_id res chain seq x y z
N MET A 1 -5.18 -24.30 -14.73
CA MET A 1 -5.46 -22.94 -14.23
C MET A 1 -4.86 -22.88 -12.83
N SER A 2 -3.88 -22.02 -12.60
CA SER A 2 -3.14 -21.99 -11.33
C SER A 2 -4.09 -21.66 -10.19
N GLU A 3 -4.23 -22.57 -9.25
CA GLU A 3 -4.99 -22.36 -8.02
C GLU A 3 -4.18 -21.45 -7.11
N VAL A 4 -4.46 -20.15 -7.18
CA VAL A 4 -3.85 -19.17 -6.28
C VAL A 4 -4.51 -19.35 -4.92
N SER A 5 -3.74 -19.78 -3.92
CA SER A 5 -4.26 -19.97 -2.56
C SER A 5 -4.32 -18.65 -1.80
N ALA A 6 -5.27 -18.56 -0.86
CA ALA A 6 -5.36 -17.42 0.06
C ALA A 6 -4.04 -17.18 0.84
N ALA A 7 -3.32 -18.25 1.18
CA ALA A 7 -2.02 -18.15 1.87
C ALA A 7 -0.93 -17.51 0.98
N TRP A 8 -0.94 -17.81 -0.31
CA TRP A 8 -0.03 -17.17 -1.26
C TRP A 8 -0.36 -15.68 -1.42
N LEU A 9 -1.64 -15.33 -1.53
CA LEU A 9 -2.08 -13.93 -1.61
C LEU A 9 -1.70 -13.14 -0.35
N ASP A 10 -1.85 -13.71 0.85
CA ASP A 10 -1.39 -13.06 2.09
C ASP A 10 0.11 -12.78 2.06
N THR A 11 0.91 -13.75 1.62
CA THR A 11 2.37 -13.59 1.49
C THR A 11 2.71 -12.47 0.51
N LEU A 12 2.12 -12.49 -0.68
CA LEU A 12 2.34 -11.46 -1.70
C LEU A 12 1.94 -10.08 -1.18
N ASN A 13 0.79 -9.96 -0.54
CA ASN A 13 0.32 -8.68 0.01
C ASN A 13 1.28 -8.12 1.06
N ARG A 14 1.87 -8.97 1.92
CA ARG A 14 2.90 -8.55 2.89
C ARG A 14 4.16 -8.05 2.19
N GLU A 15 4.62 -8.72 1.14
CA GLU A 15 5.78 -8.28 0.35
C GLU A 15 5.52 -6.94 -0.35
N VAL A 16 4.34 -6.80 -0.96
CA VAL A 16 3.91 -5.56 -1.62
C VAL A 16 3.89 -4.41 -0.62
N VAL A 17 3.25 -4.57 0.55
CA VAL A 17 3.16 -3.52 1.58
C VAL A 17 4.52 -3.10 2.11
N ARG A 18 5.51 -4.01 2.17
CA ARG A 18 6.88 -3.73 2.62
C ARG A 18 7.77 -3.11 1.54
N CYS A 19 7.33 -3.03 0.29
CA CYS A 19 8.16 -2.59 -0.81
C CYS A 19 8.55 -1.10 -0.72
N THR A 20 9.86 -0.86 -0.82
CA THR A 20 10.50 0.46 -0.82
C THR A 20 11.43 0.67 -2.03
N ARG A 21 11.36 -0.20 -3.05
CA ARG A 21 12.28 -0.21 -4.21
C ARG A 21 12.26 1.05 -5.07
N CYS A 22 11.24 1.90 -4.92
CA CYS A 22 11.06 3.12 -5.72
C CYS A 22 11.19 4.36 -4.83
N PRO A 23 12.40 4.92 -4.63
CA PRO A 23 12.63 6.01 -3.67
C PRO A 23 11.72 7.22 -3.88
N ARG A 24 11.51 7.63 -5.14
CA ARG A 24 10.62 8.75 -5.48
C ARG A 24 9.17 8.52 -5.01
N LEU A 25 8.67 7.28 -5.13
CA LEU A 25 7.30 6.94 -4.71
C LEU A 25 7.17 6.83 -3.20
N VAL A 26 8.21 6.32 -2.53
CA VAL A 26 8.26 6.25 -1.06
C VAL A 26 8.20 7.65 -0.47
N VAL A 27 9.06 8.57 -0.94
CA VAL A 27 9.06 9.97 -0.49
C VAL A 27 7.69 10.61 -0.71
N TYR A 28 7.11 10.43 -1.91
CA TYR A 28 5.82 11.03 -2.23
C TYR A 28 4.68 10.50 -1.34
N ARG A 29 4.55 9.18 -1.16
CA ARG A 29 3.45 8.61 -0.36
C ARG A 29 3.57 8.97 1.12
N GLU A 30 4.79 9.07 1.65
CA GLU A 30 5.05 9.50 3.04
C GLU A 30 4.70 10.97 3.24
N GLN A 31 5.11 11.84 2.30
CA GLN A 31 4.75 13.25 2.32
C GLN A 31 3.23 13.45 2.28
N VAL A 32 2.53 12.80 1.35
CA VAL A 32 1.07 12.91 1.23
C VAL A 32 0.36 12.37 2.48
N ALA A 33 0.84 11.28 3.08
CA ALA A 33 0.27 10.73 4.30
C ALA A 33 0.44 11.67 5.51
N ARG A 34 1.55 12.41 5.57
CA ARG A 34 1.82 13.41 6.62
C ARG A 34 1.02 14.69 6.41
N GLU A 35 1.10 15.27 5.21
CA GLU A 35 0.51 16.58 4.91
C GLU A 35 -1.01 16.51 4.81
N LYS A 36 -1.50 15.43 4.18
CA LYS A 36 -2.90 15.14 3.85
C LYS A 36 -3.57 16.23 3.02
N ARG A 37 -4.46 15.84 2.11
CA ARG A 37 -5.28 16.82 1.38
C ARG A 37 -6.16 17.56 2.40
N ARG A 38 -6.31 18.89 2.26
CA ARG A 38 -7.06 19.75 3.21
C ARG A 38 -8.43 19.19 3.60
N ALA A 39 -9.18 18.67 2.63
CA ALA A 39 -10.51 18.08 2.85
C ALA A 39 -10.52 16.81 3.72
N TYR A 40 -9.38 16.11 3.85
CA TYR A 40 -9.27 14.83 4.54
C TYR A 40 -8.23 14.86 5.67
N ARG A 41 -7.87 16.05 6.18
CA ARG A 41 -6.83 16.18 7.23
C ARG A 41 -7.16 15.41 8.51
N GLY A 42 -8.45 15.28 8.84
CA GLY A 42 -8.93 14.50 9.98
C GLY A 42 -8.99 12.99 9.75
N CYS A 43 -8.75 12.52 8.52
CA CYS A 43 -8.80 11.10 8.19
C CYS A 43 -7.44 10.42 8.43
N GLU A 44 -7.47 9.13 8.70
CA GLU A 44 -6.28 8.29 8.66
C GLU A 44 -5.87 8.04 7.19
N TYR A 45 -4.56 8.10 6.91
CA TYR A 45 -4.01 7.87 5.58
C TYR A 45 -3.13 6.62 5.61
N TRP A 46 -3.32 5.73 4.63
CA TRP A 46 -2.57 4.47 4.56
C TRP A 46 -1.06 4.68 4.37
N GLY A 47 -0.65 5.56 3.44
CA GLY A 47 0.75 5.95 3.23
C GLY A 47 1.70 4.82 2.81
N ARG A 48 1.18 3.66 2.38
CA ARG A 48 1.94 2.46 2.00
C ARG A 48 1.46 1.92 0.64
N PRO A 49 2.17 0.96 0.02
CA PRO A 49 1.67 0.26 -1.16
C PRO A 49 0.30 -0.35 -0.91
N VAL A 50 -0.55 -0.33 -1.93
CA VAL A 50 -1.93 -0.82 -1.84
C VAL A 50 -1.93 -2.29 -2.27
N PRO A 51 -2.30 -3.24 -1.39
CA PRO A 51 -2.48 -4.64 -1.78
C PRO A 51 -3.65 -4.79 -2.77
N GLY A 52 -3.67 -5.90 -3.50
CA GLY A 52 -4.80 -6.24 -4.37
C GLY A 52 -6.08 -6.49 -3.56
N PHE A 53 -7.24 -6.27 -4.19
CA PHE A 53 -8.55 -6.53 -3.62
C PHE A 53 -9.37 -7.41 -4.57
N GLY A 54 -10.06 -8.42 -4.03
CA GLY A 54 -10.84 -9.40 -4.78
C GLY A 54 -10.50 -10.85 -4.37
N ASP A 55 -11.26 -11.78 -4.93
CA ASP A 55 -11.03 -13.23 -4.89
C ASP A 55 -10.29 -13.71 -6.15
#